data_AF-A0A4Q7Y0W9-F1
#
_entry.id   AF-A0A4Q7Y0W9-F1
#
_cell.length_a   1.000
_cell.length_b   1.000
_cell.length_c   1.000
_cell.angle_alpha   90.00
_cell.angle_beta   90.00
_cell.angle_gamma   90.00
#
_symmetry.space_group_name_H-M   'P 1'
#
loop_
_entity.id
_entity.type
_entity.pdbx_description
1 polymer ?
#
loop_
_entity_poly.entity_id
_entity_poly.type
_entity_poly.pdbx_seq_one_letter_code
_entity_poly.pdbx_strand_id
1 'polypeptide(L)'
;MTGRLDRLLGARLPDPPERLRRGPFRAGAFPSPLHSERRAARVGVWLGAAFLVCFLTGLVSDLIQSGPEWFSWPSSPVWLYELTQGLHVATGLAAIPLLLVKLWTVYPLLFEWPPAGSLARLASRLSILVLVGTAAMQLVTGLFNIAQWYPFGFFFPTAHYWTGWIAIGAVAVHVGAKAPEIRRGLARRGSPAATAGLVPEQAEELRAAEAAAEEGAIDRRTFVLASGLGVAAVTITTLGQTVTPLAPVSVLAPRLPHAGPQDLPVNQTAAAAQVEEAATDPGYRLIVDGPRRLELSLAELRRRPQHTETLPITCVEGWSASGRWTGVRLSDLLEEAGLPRDARVVVESLQTGGLYRTSVVAPPHVTDPRTLLALQLGGEPLALDHGYPVRLIAPNRPGVMQTKWLALVRPA
;
A
#
# COMPACT_ATOMS: atom_id res chain seq x y z
N MET A 1 -5.50 -23.87 -49.75
CA MET A 1 -6.71 -23.33 -49.09
C MET A 1 -6.47 -23.38 -47.59
N THR A 2 -5.96 -22.29 -47.00
CA THR A 2 -5.72 -22.20 -45.55
C THR A 2 -7.06 -22.17 -44.81
N GLY A 3 -7.23 -23.09 -43.88
CA GLY A 3 -8.51 -23.34 -43.21
C GLY A 3 -8.96 -22.17 -42.35
N ARG A 4 -10.26 -22.12 -42.01
CA ARG A 4 -10.79 -21.18 -41.00
C ARG A 4 -9.99 -21.23 -39.68
N LEU A 5 -9.46 -22.41 -39.34
CA LEU A 5 -8.58 -22.64 -38.18
C LEU A 5 -7.20 -21.97 -38.32
N ASP A 6 -6.58 -21.97 -39.50
CA ASP A 6 -5.28 -21.29 -39.74
C ASP A 6 -5.40 -19.77 -39.61
N ARG A 7 -6.53 -19.20 -40.05
CA ARG A 7 -6.84 -17.78 -39.84
C ARG A 7 -7.13 -17.45 -38.37
N LEU A 8 -7.70 -18.38 -37.61
CA LEU A 8 -7.90 -18.26 -36.16
C LEU A 8 -6.58 -18.41 -35.38
N LEU A 9 -5.63 -19.21 -35.87
CA LEU A 9 -4.39 -19.60 -35.20
C LEU A 9 -3.14 -18.80 -35.63
N GLY A 10 -3.24 -17.94 -36.64
CA GLY A 10 -2.18 -16.97 -36.98
C GLY A 10 -1.34 -17.29 -38.23
N ALA A 11 -1.96 -17.75 -39.32
CA ALA A 11 -1.32 -17.72 -40.64
C ALA A 11 -0.90 -16.29 -41.03
N ARG A 12 0.25 -16.16 -41.73
CA ARG A 12 0.95 -14.92 -42.13
C ARG A 12 0.02 -13.70 -42.13
N LEU A 13 0.18 -12.89 -41.08
CA LEU A 13 -0.62 -11.70 -40.90
C LEU A 13 -0.26 -10.68 -41.99
N PRO A 14 -1.24 -9.95 -42.53
CA PRO A 14 -0.99 -8.97 -43.59
C PRO A 14 -0.10 -7.84 -43.06
N ASP A 15 0.80 -7.34 -43.91
CA ASP A 15 1.58 -6.15 -43.59
C ASP A 15 0.67 -4.94 -43.27
N PRO A 16 1.17 -3.95 -42.50
CA PRO A 16 0.47 -2.70 -42.34
C PRO A 16 0.24 -2.03 -43.71
N PRO A 17 -0.97 -1.44 -43.93
CA PRO A 17 -1.24 -0.61 -45.09
C PRO A 17 -0.15 0.43 -45.32
N GLU A 18 0.17 0.74 -46.58
CA GLU A 18 1.29 1.64 -46.93
C GLU A 18 1.19 3.02 -46.24
N ARG A 19 -0.03 3.55 -46.11
CA ARG A 19 -0.33 4.78 -45.35
C ARG A 19 0.06 4.73 -43.87
N LEU A 20 0.07 3.53 -43.27
CA LEU A 20 0.46 3.30 -41.89
C LEU A 20 1.94 2.94 -41.76
N ARG A 21 2.70 2.66 -42.84
CA ARG A 21 4.15 2.36 -42.78
C ARG A 21 5.03 3.59 -42.49
N ARG A 22 4.47 4.63 -41.90
CA ARG A 22 5.14 5.89 -41.51
C ARG A 22 5.07 6.05 -39.98
N GLY A 23 6.02 6.77 -39.41
CA GLY A 23 6.07 7.02 -37.96
C GLY A 23 6.29 5.72 -37.15
N PRO A 24 5.52 5.47 -36.07
CA PRO A 24 5.80 4.39 -35.11
C PRO A 24 5.59 2.96 -35.66
N PHE A 25 4.90 2.81 -36.79
CA PHE A 25 4.67 1.53 -37.45
C PHE A 25 5.71 1.21 -38.54
N ARG A 26 6.72 2.08 -38.72
CA ARG A 26 7.85 1.84 -39.64
C ARG A 26 8.76 0.74 -39.06
N ALA A 27 9.30 -0.12 -39.91
CA ALA A 27 10.34 -1.07 -39.51
C ALA A 27 11.54 -0.34 -38.89
N GLY A 28 11.97 -0.79 -37.71
CA GLY A 28 13.06 -0.16 -36.97
C GLY A 28 12.74 1.25 -36.42
N ALA A 29 11.47 1.64 -36.28
CA ALA A 29 11.09 2.93 -35.71
C ALA A 29 11.62 3.15 -34.27
N PHE A 30 11.91 2.05 -33.56
CA PHE A 30 12.40 2.06 -32.19
C PHE A 30 13.76 1.34 -32.12
N PRO A 31 14.85 1.98 -32.57
CA PRO A 31 16.16 1.34 -32.67
C PRO A 31 16.86 1.18 -31.32
N SER A 32 16.31 1.80 -30.25
CA SER A 32 16.96 1.76 -28.95
C SER A 32 17.08 0.31 -28.47
N PRO A 33 18.29 -0.13 -28.08
CA PRO A 33 18.45 -1.46 -27.54
C PRO A 33 17.62 -1.63 -26.27
N LEU A 34 17.27 -0.53 -25.58
CA LEU A 34 16.55 -0.51 -24.31
C LEU A 34 15.17 -1.17 -24.36
N HIS A 35 14.59 -1.37 -25.55
CA HIS A 35 13.32 -2.08 -25.75
C HIS A 35 13.44 -3.63 -25.83
N SER A 36 14.53 -4.21 -25.34
CA SER A 36 14.77 -5.65 -25.47
C SER A 36 13.98 -6.52 -24.48
N GLU A 37 13.63 -7.74 -24.91
CA GLU A 37 12.96 -8.78 -24.10
C GLU A 37 13.66 -9.00 -22.75
N ARG A 38 14.99 -9.08 -22.78
CA ARG A 38 15.85 -9.21 -21.59
C ARG A 38 15.67 -8.08 -20.56
N ARG A 39 15.54 -6.82 -21.00
CA ARG A 39 15.30 -5.68 -20.12
C ARG A 39 13.88 -5.72 -19.57
N ALA A 40 12.91 -5.98 -20.44
CA ALA A 40 11.51 -6.11 -20.06
C ALA A 40 11.31 -7.19 -18.98
N ALA A 41 12.00 -8.33 -19.11
CA ALA A 41 11.94 -9.42 -18.13
C ALA A 41 12.57 -9.03 -16.79
N ARG A 42 13.77 -8.43 -16.79
CA ARG A 42 14.47 -8.04 -15.55
C ARG A 42 13.72 -6.96 -14.76
N VAL A 43 13.24 -5.92 -15.42
CA VAL A 43 12.39 -4.90 -14.78
C VAL A 43 11.09 -5.55 -14.28
N GLY A 44 10.53 -6.47 -15.07
CA GLY A 44 9.34 -7.24 -14.71
C GLY A 44 9.48 -8.07 -13.43
N VAL A 45 10.66 -8.64 -13.16
CA VAL A 45 10.93 -9.37 -11.90
C VAL A 45 10.83 -8.45 -10.69
N TRP A 46 11.48 -7.28 -10.74
CA TRP A 46 11.42 -6.30 -9.66
C TRP A 46 10.02 -5.75 -9.46
N LEU A 47 9.32 -5.44 -10.55
CA LEU A 47 7.94 -4.95 -10.50
C LEU A 47 7.00 -6.02 -9.94
N GLY A 48 7.12 -7.27 -10.38
CA GLY A 48 6.32 -8.39 -9.87
C GLY A 48 6.55 -8.64 -8.38
N ALA A 49 7.81 -8.58 -7.93
CA ALA A 49 8.15 -8.66 -6.51
C ALA A 49 7.55 -7.50 -5.71
N ALA A 50 7.61 -6.26 -6.25
CA ALA A 50 7.02 -5.10 -5.61
C ALA A 50 5.50 -5.23 -5.43
N PHE A 51 4.78 -5.65 -6.49
CA PHE A 51 3.34 -5.91 -6.42
C PHE A 51 3.00 -7.03 -5.42
N LEU A 52 3.79 -8.10 -5.38
CA LEU A 52 3.59 -9.18 -4.41
C LEU A 52 3.76 -8.69 -2.97
N VAL A 53 4.82 -7.92 -2.69
CA VAL A 53 5.06 -7.35 -1.36
C VAL A 53 3.93 -6.41 -0.97
N CYS A 54 3.52 -5.47 -1.82
CA CYS A 54 2.37 -4.59 -1.55
C CYS A 54 1.07 -5.38 -1.34
N PHE A 55 0.82 -6.41 -2.13
CA PHE A 55 -0.38 -7.24 -1.98
C PHE A 55 -0.41 -7.95 -0.62
N LEU A 56 0.70 -8.60 -0.23
CA LEU A 56 0.78 -9.32 1.04
C LEU A 56 0.69 -8.39 2.25
N THR A 57 1.42 -7.27 2.23
CA THR A 57 1.36 -6.29 3.34
C THR A 57 0.01 -5.58 3.40
N GLY A 58 -0.62 -5.31 2.25
CA GLY A 58 -1.97 -4.75 2.18
C GLY A 58 -3.01 -5.70 2.73
N LEU A 59 -2.91 -7.00 2.43
CA LEU A 59 -3.77 -8.04 2.98
C LEU A 59 -3.62 -8.15 4.50
N VAL A 60 -2.39 -8.08 5.02
CA VAL A 60 -2.16 -8.01 6.48
C VAL A 60 -2.83 -6.77 7.08
N SER A 61 -2.66 -5.60 6.48
CA SER A 61 -3.27 -4.34 6.96
C SER A 61 -4.80 -4.40 6.97
N ASP A 62 -5.42 -5.02 5.96
CA ASP A 62 -6.86 -5.28 5.88
C ASP A 62 -7.33 -6.28 6.93
N LEU A 63 -6.64 -7.42 7.10
CA LEU A 63 -6.95 -8.40 8.13
C LEU A 63 -6.90 -7.82 9.55
N ILE A 64 -6.01 -6.87 9.83
CA ILE A 64 -5.95 -6.21 11.14
C ILE A 64 -7.19 -5.32 11.37
N GLN A 65 -7.67 -4.63 10.33
CA GLN A 65 -8.76 -3.66 10.42
C GLN A 65 -10.16 -4.28 10.30
N SER A 66 -10.31 -5.29 9.44
CA SER A 66 -11.59 -5.86 9.03
C SER A 66 -11.55 -7.39 8.95
N GLY A 67 -10.54 -8.02 9.57
CA GLY A 67 -10.39 -9.46 9.57
C GLY A 67 -11.52 -10.19 10.31
N PRO A 68 -11.73 -11.46 9.98
CA PRO A 68 -12.70 -12.32 10.65
C PRO A 68 -12.29 -12.57 12.11
N GLU A 69 -13.24 -13.03 12.94
CA GLU A 69 -13.02 -13.18 14.39
C GLU A 69 -11.89 -14.14 14.78
N TRP A 70 -11.59 -15.13 13.92
CA TRP A 70 -10.49 -16.07 14.12
C TRP A 70 -9.12 -15.43 13.88
N PHE A 71 -9.06 -14.31 13.16
CA PHE A 71 -7.81 -13.60 12.93
C PHE A 71 -7.41 -12.83 14.20
N SER A 72 -6.19 -13.06 14.65
CA SER A 72 -5.62 -12.42 15.83
C SER A 72 -4.30 -11.77 15.47
N TRP A 73 -4.20 -10.47 15.73
CA TRP A 73 -2.97 -9.70 15.56
C TRP A 73 -2.30 -9.50 16.93
N PRO A 74 -0.99 -9.78 17.07
CA PRO A 74 -0.31 -9.65 18.36
C PRO A 74 -0.12 -8.18 18.74
N SER A 75 -0.05 -7.90 20.04
CA SER A 75 0.27 -6.57 20.55
C SER A 75 1.78 -6.24 20.50
N SER A 76 2.63 -7.24 20.21
CA SER A 76 4.09 -7.14 20.21
C SER A 76 4.73 -7.87 19.02
N PRO A 77 5.91 -7.41 18.54
CA PRO A 77 6.59 -6.18 18.95
C PRO A 77 5.86 -4.92 18.45
N VAL A 78 6.04 -3.79 19.14
CA VAL A 78 5.29 -2.54 18.88
C VAL A 78 5.51 -2.01 17.46
N TRP A 79 6.70 -2.23 16.90
CA TRP A 79 7.09 -1.76 15.57
C TRP A 79 6.58 -2.63 14.41
N LEU A 80 5.93 -3.77 14.67
CA LEU A 80 5.61 -4.72 13.60
C LEU A 80 4.68 -4.13 12.53
N TYR A 81 3.62 -3.44 12.95
CA TYR A 81 2.70 -2.77 12.02
C TYR A 81 3.40 -1.65 11.27
N GLU A 82 4.24 -0.85 11.95
CA GLU A 82 5.09 0.17 11.32
C GLU A 82 5.98 -0.40 10.22
N LEU A 83 6.62 -1.54 10.46
CA LEU A 83 7.41 -2.22 9.44
C LEU A 83 6.55 -2.68 8.26
N THR A 84 5.43 -3.36 8.52
CA THR A 84 4.59 -3.91 7.43
C THR A 84 3.96 -2.80 6.59
N GLN A 85 3.47 -1.74 7.22
CA GLN A 85 2.85 -0.61 6.55
C GLN A 85 3.88 0.28 5.85
N GLY A 86 5.04 0.48 6.48
CA GLY A 86 6.19 1.15 5.86
C GLY A 86 6.65 0.43 4.60
N LEU A 87 6.80 -0.90 4.68
CA LEU A 87 7.16 -1.73 3.53
C LEU A 87 6.11 -1.65 2.42
N HIS A 88 4.82 -1.63 2.76
CA HIS A 88 3.74 -1.46 1.79
C HIS A 88 3.88 -0.15 0.99
N VAL A 89 4.01 0.97 1.70
CA VAL A 89 4.06 2.30 1.08
C VAL A 89 5.37 2.54 0.34
N ALA A 90 6.51 2.19 0.94
CA ALA A 90 7.82 2.33 0.31
C ALA A 90 7.92 1.50 -0.98
N THR A 91 7.41 0.27 -0.95
CA THR A 91 7.41 -0.61 -2.14
C THR A 91 6.43 -0.12 -3.21
N GLY A 92 5.27 0.41 -2.82
CA GLY A 92 4.32 1.01 -3.74
C GLY A 92 4.90 2.23 -4.45
N LEU A 93 5.62 3.09 -3.72
CA LEU A 93 6.33 4.23 -4.28
C LEU A 93 7.45 3.81 -5.22
N ALA A 94 8.24 2.79 -4.86
CA ALA A 94 9.28 2.22 -5.73
C ALA A 94 8.69 1.60 -7.01
N ALA A 95 7.48 1.04 -6.94
CA ALA A 95 6.79 0.44 -8.07
C ALA A 95 6.38 1.47 -9.15
N ILE A 96 6.19 2.75 -8.80
CA ILE A 96 5.82 3.81 -9.77
C ILE A 96 6.88 3.97 -10.87
N PRO A 97 8.14 4.36 -10.57
CA PRO A 97 9.18 4.47 -11.59
C PRO A 97 9.49 3.12 -12.25
N LEU A 98 9.41 2.00 -11.53
CA LEU A 98 9.56 0.67 -12.14
C LEU A 98 8.48 0.38 -13.19
N LEU A 99 7.22 0.75 -12.92
CA LEU A 99 6.12 0.61 -13.86
C LEU A 99 6.34 1.52 -15.08
N LEU A 100 6.74 2.77 -14.89
CA LEU A 100 7.03 3.69 -16.00
C LEU A 100 8.17 3.16 -16.88
N VAL A 101 9.24 2.67 -16.26
CA VAL A 101 10.36 2.02 -16.96
C VAL A 101 9.90 0.78 -17.72
N LYS A 102 9.04 -0.05 -17.10
CA LYS A 102 8.47 -1.24 -17.75
C LYS A 102 7.62 -0.86 -18.95
N LEU A 103 6.70 0.09 -18.80
CA LEU A 103 5.81 0.58 -19.86
C LEU A 103 6.64 1.17 -21.00
N TRP A 104 7.64 1.99 -20.70
CA TRP A 104 8.55 2.53 -21.72
C TRP A 104 9.37 1.43 -22.40
N THR A 105 9.82 0.42 -21.66
CA THR A 105 10.56 -0.71 -22.26
C THR A 105 9.71 -1.45 -23.29
N VAL A 106 8.41 -1.63 -23.02
CA VAL A 106 7.52 -2.44 -23.85
C VAL A 106 6.59 -1.64 -24.77
N TYR A 107 6.60 -0.30 -24.72
CA TYR A 107 5.68 0.52 -25.52
C TYR A 107 5.76 0.26 -27.04
N PRO A 108 6.91 -0.10 -27.65
CA PRO A 108 6.95 -0.44 -29.08
C PRO A 108 5.99 -1.57 -29.46
N LEU A 109 5.72 -2.51 -28.53
CA LEU A 109 4.81 -3.63 -28.75
C LEU A 109 3.34 -3.17 -28.95
N LEU A 110 3.00 -1.94 -28.53
CA LEU A 110 1.68 -1.36 -28.79
C LEU A 110 1.44 -1.13 -30.29
N PHE A 111 2.51 -0.87 -31.04
CA PHE A 111 2.51 -0.57 -32.46
C PHE A 111 2.72 -1.80 -33.36
N GLU A 112 2.68 -3.01 -32.79
CA GLU A 112 2.70 -4.23 -33.61
C GLU A 112 1.43 -4.36 -34.46
N TRP A 113 1.64 -4.67 -35.74
CA TRP A 113 0.57 -4.91 -36.71
C TRP A 113 0.40 -6.42 -36.99
N PRO A 114 -0.83 -6.90 -37.23
CA PRO A 114 -2.12 -6.26 -36.99
C PRO A 114 -2.44 -6.17 -35.49
N PRO A 115 -3.18 -5.13 -35.06
CA PRO A 115 -3.51 -4.90 -33.65
C PRO A 115 -4.34 -6.04 -33.05
N ALA A 116 -5.29 -6.61 -33.81
CA ALA A 116 -6.12 -7.73 -33.37
C ALA A 116 -6.35 -8.72 -34.53
N GLY A 117 -5.27 -9.34 -35.00
CA GLY A 117 -5.33 -10.31 -36.11
C GLY A 117 -5.97 -11.66 -35.78
N SER A 118 -6.23 -11.96 -34.50
CA SER A 118 -6.88 -13.19 -34.03
C SER A 118 -7.57 -12.99 -32.66
N LEU A 119 -8.50 -13.87 -32.30
CA LEU A 119 -9.16 -13.85 -30.98
C LEU A 119 -8.17 -14.04 -29.83
N ALA A 120 -7.16 -14.90 -30.01
CA ALA A 120 -6.10 -15.09 -29.02
C ALA A 120 -5.28 -13.81 -28.81
N ARG A 121 -4.97 -13.07 -29.90
CA ARG A 121 -4.26 -11.79 -29.81
C ARG A 121 -5.12 -10.71 -29.15
N LEU A 122 -6.41 -10.68 -29.43
CA LEU A 122 -7.35 -9.77 -28.77
C LEU A 122 -7.43 -10.05 -27.27
N ALA A 123 -7.61 -11.31 -26.87
CA ALA A 123 -7.65 -11.71 -25.47
C ALA A 123 -6.34 -11.36 -24.73
N SER A 124 -5.19 -11.59 -25.36
CA SER A 124 -3.87 -11.20 -24.84
C SER A 124 -3.79 -9.68 -24.60
N ARG A 125 -4.21 -8.85 -25.57
CA ARG A 125 -4.23 -7.39 -25.41
C ARG A 125 -5.21 -6.90 -24.33
N LEU A 126 -6.38 -7.51 -24.22
CA LEU A 126 -7.34 -7.20 -23.15
C LEU A 126 -6.77 -7.55 -21.77
N SER A 127 -6.06 -8.68 -21.64
CA SER A 127 -5.41 -9.04 -20.37
C SER A 127 -4.32 -8.02 -19.98
N ILE A 128 -3.57 -7.50 -20.95
CA ILE A 128 -2.58 -6.43 -20.73
C ILE A 128 -3.28 -5.13 -20.32
N LEU A 129 -4.41 -4.78 -20.94
CA LEU A 129 -5.18 -3.58 -20.56
C LEU A 129 -5.64 -3.67 -19.10
N VAL A 130 -6.15 -4.83 -18.66
CA VAL A 130 -6.52 -5.07 -17.26
C VAL A 130 -5.31 -4.93 -16.35
N LEU A 131 -4.17 -5.53 -16.70
CA LEU A 131 -2.93 -5.43 -15.93
C LEU A 131 -2.48 -3.97 -15.76
N VAL A 132 -2.41 -3.21 -16.86
CA VAL A 132 -1.93 -1.82 -16.84
C VAL A 132 -2.92 -0.93 -16.11
N GLY A 133 -4.22 -1.09 -16.35
CA GLY A 133 -5.27 -0.32 -15.70
C GLY A 133 -5.31 -0.55 -14.18
N THR A 134 -5.21 -1.80 -13.74
CA THR A 134 -5.22 -2.15 -12.32
C THR A 134 -3.92 -1.72 -11.62
N ALA A 135 -2.76 -1.89 -12.28
CA ALA A 135 -1.48 -1.38 -11.78
C ALA A 135 -1.50 0.15 -11.61
N ALA A 136 -1.98 0.89 -12.63
CA ALA A 136 -2.10 2.34 -12.55
C ALA A 136 -3.07 2.77 -11.44
N MET A 137 -4.24 2.13 -11.35
CA MET A 137 -5.22 2.39 -10.31
C MET A 137 -4.61 2.20 -8.91
N GLN A 138 -3.93 1.08 -8.65
CA GLN A 138 -3.28 0.80 -7.38
C GLN A 138 -2.28 1.90 -7.00
N LEU A 139 -1.35 2.21 -7.89
CA LEU A 139 -0.26 3.13 -7.57
C LEU A 139 -0.72 4.59 -7.49
N VAL A 140 -1.62 5.02 -8.37
CA VAL A 140 -2.13 6.40 -8.36
C VAL A 140 -3.03 6.64 -7.16
N THR A 141 -3.98 5.72 -6.88
CA THR A 141 -4.84 5.89 -5.70
C THR A 141 -4.07 5.73 -4.40
N GLY A 142 -3.07 4.84 -4.34
CA GLY A 142 -2.15 4.75 -3.21
C GLY A 142 -1.37 6.04 -2.98
N LEU A 143 -0.84 6.64 -4.06
CA LEU A 143 -0.15 7.94 -4.00
C LEU A 143 -1.07 9.07 -3.50
N PHE A 144 -2.32 9.08 -3.96
CA PHE A 144 -3.33 10.04 -3.53
C PHE A 144 -3.72 9.84 -2.06
N ASN A 145 -3.83 8.60 -1.60
CA ASN A 145 -4.07 8.26 -0.20
C ASN A 145 -2.95 8.78 0.70
N ILE A 146 -1.67 8.56 0.36
CA ILE A 146 -0.56 9.09 1.18
C ILE A 146 -0.50 10.62 1.17
N ALA A 147 -0.97 11.27 0.10
CA ALA A 147 -1.10 12.72 0.00
C ALA A 147 -2.38 13.26 0.66
N GLN A 148 -3.25 12.39 1.19
CA GLN A 148 -4.58 12.71 1.70
C GLN A 148 -5.47 13.51 0.75
N TRP A 149 -5.26 13.31 -0.55
CA TRP A 149 -6.06 13.93 -1.58
C TRP A 149 -6.96 12.88 -2.20
N TYR A 150 -8.27 13.00 -1.97
CA TYR A 150 -9.27 12.02 -2.41
C TYR A 150 -10.17 12.65 -3.50
N PRO A 151 -9.68 12.84 -4.75
CA PRO A 151 -10.47 13.46 -5.83
C PRO A 151 -11.53 12.51 -6.41
N PHE A 152 -11.82 11.39 -5.74
CA PHE A 152 -12.68 10.32 -6.22
C PHE A 152 -13.87 10.08 -5.28
N GLY A 153 -15.01 9.67 -5.84
CA GLY A 153 -16.26 9.49 -5.11
C GLY A 153 -16.46 8.12 -4.47
N PHE A 154 -15.42 7.30 -4.34
CA PHE A 154 -15.50 5.96 -3.74
C PHE A 154 -14.68 5.86 -2.45
N PHE A 155 -15.01 4.89 -1.61
CA PHE A 155 -14.23 4.61 -0.40
C PHE A 155 -12.92 3.90 -0.77
N PHE A 156 -11.80 4.61 -0.59
CA PHE A 156 -10.46 4.17 -1.01
C PHE A 156 -10.11 2.74 -0.54
N PRO A 157 -10.20 2.39 0.77
CA PRO A 157 -9.76 1.09 1.24
C PRO A 157 -10.45 -0.08 0.54
N THR A 158 -11.77 -0.01 0.35
CA THR A 158 -12.53 -1.06 -0.34
C THR A 158 -12.14 -1.16 -1.82
N ALA A 159 -12.05 -0.04 -2.53
CA ALA A 159 -11.68 -0.04 -3.94
C ALA A 159 -10.25 -0.53 -4.16
N HIS A 160 -9.33 -0.09 -3.30
CA HIS A 160 -7.92 -0.47 -3.32
C HIS A 160 -7.74 -1.97 -3.02
N TYR A 161 -8.45 -2.50 -2.02
CA TYR A 161 -8.45 -3.93 -1.68
C TYR A 161 -8.89 -4.82 -2.86
N TRP A 162 -10.08 -4.57 -3.42
CA TRP A 162 -10.61 -5.41 -4.49
C TRP A 162 -9.81 -5.28 -5.79
N THR A 163 -9.38 -4.06 -6.12
CA THR A 163 -8.48 -3.87 -7.26
C THR A 163 -7.14 -4.57 -7.04
N GLY A 164 -6.72 -4.79 -5.79
CA GLY A 164 -5.46 -5.47 -5.45
C GLY A 164 -5.50 -6.93 -5.84
N TRP A 165 -6.62 -7.60 -5.58
CA TRP A 165 -6.89 -8.97 -6.06
C TRP A 165 -6.90 -9.06 -7.58
N ILE A 166 -7.51 -8.10 -8.26
CA ILE A 166 -7.52 -8.05 -9.73
C ILE A 166 -6.09 -7.83 -10.26
N ALA A 167 -5.32 -6.93 -9.64
CA ALA A 167 -3.95 -6.63 -10.03
C ALA A 167 -3.03 -7.85 -9.89
N ILE A 168 -3.03 -8.53 -8.73
CA ILE A 168 -2.17 -9.72 -8.53
C ILE A 168 -2.59 -10.88 -9.42
N GLY A 169 -3.90 -11.05 -9.66
CA GLY A 169 -4.41 -12.02 -10.64
C GLY A 169 -3.96 -11.71 -12.06
N ALA A 170 -4.00 -10.44 -12.48
CA ALA A 170 -3.53 -9.99 -13.78
C ALA A 170 -2.01 -10.18 -13.93
N VAL A 171 -1.23 -9.94 -12.87
CA VAL A 171 0.21 -10.23 -12.84
C VAL A 171 0.45 -11.72 -13.04
N ALA A 172 -0.27 -12.59 -12.33
CA ALA A 172 -0.13 -14.05 -12.46
C ALA A 172 -0.46 -14.53 -13.89
N VAL A 173 -1.57 -14.05 -14.47
CA VAL A 173 -1.96 -14.34 -15.85
C VAL A 173 -0.88 -13.86 -16.83
N HIS A 174 -0.34 -12.65 -16.63
CA HIS A 174 0.71 -12.10 -17.49
C HIS A 174 2.01 -12.91 -17.41
N VAL A 175 2.45 -13.28 -16.20
CA VAL A 175 3.65 -14.11 -15.98
C VAL A 175 3.47 -15.47 -16.63
N GLY A 176 2.30 -16.11 -16.49
CA GLY A 176 1.99 -17.38 -17.15
C GLY A 176 2.00 -17.26 -18.67
N ALA A 177 1.31 -16.26 -19.21
CA ALA A 177 1.19 -16.03 -20.66
C ALA A 177 2.53 -15.64 -21.32
N LYS A 178 3.45 -15.02 -20.57
CA LYS A 178 4.78 -14.58 -21.04
C LYS A 178 5.93 -15.43 -20.49
N ALA A 179 5.65 -16.61 -19.95
CA ALA A 179 6.68 -17.47 -19.37
C ALA A 179 7.83 -17.81 -20.35
N PRO A 180 7.59 -18.11 -21.64
CA PRO A 180 8.68 -18.36 -22.60
C PRO A 180 9.58 -17.14 -22.79
N GLU A 181 9.00 -15.96 -23.00
CA GLU A 181 9.72 -14.68 -23.15
C GLU A 181 10.49 -14.33 -21.88
N ILE A 182 9.87 -14.51 -20.71
CA ILE A 182 10.52 -14.24 -19.42
C ILE A 182 11.72 -15.17 -19.23
N ARG A 183 11.58 -16.48 -19.52
CA ARG A 183 12.67 -17.46 -19.40
C ARG A 183 13.85 -17.12 -20.31
N ARG A 184 13.59 -16.80 -21.58
CA ARG A 184 14.63 -16.37 -22.53
C ARG A 184 15.30 -15.07 -22.08
N GLY A 185 14.51 -14.08 -21.67
CA GLY A 185 15.01 -12.79 -21.19
C GLY A 185 15.93 -12.92 -19.95
N LEU A 186 15.64 -13.88 -19.07
CA LEU A 186 16.44 -14.14 -17.87
C LEU A 186 17.63 -15.09 -18.11
N ALA A 187 17.60 -15.92 -19.16
CA ALA A 187 18.65 -16.87 -19.49
C ALA A 187 20.00 -16.19 -19.78
N ARG A 188 21.11 -16.88 -19.48
CA ARG A 188 22.46 -16.39 -19.80
C ARG A 188 22.59 -16.15 -21.31
N ARG A 189 23.22 -15.03 -21.71
CA ARG A 189 23.52 -14.74 -23.12
C ARG A 189 24.30 -15.88 -23.77
N GLY A 190 23.96 -16.18 -25.03
CA GLY A 190 24.56 -17.28 -25.79
C GLY A 190 24.16 -18.70 -25.32
N SER A 191 23.38 -18.85 -24.25
CA SER A 191 22.90 -20.17 -23.82
C SER A 191 21.77 -20.69 -24.72
N PRO A 192 21.59 -22.01 -24.84
CA PRO A 192 20.45 -22.58 -25.57
C PRO A 192 19.09 -22.05 -25.06
N ALA A 193 18.99 -21.83 -23.75
CA ALA A 193 17.80 -21.28 -23.11
C ALA A 193 17.44 -19.85 -23.58
N ALA A 194 18.40 -19.04 -24.04
CA ALA A 194 18.15 -17.69 -24.52
C ALA A 194 17.43 -17.63 -25.87
N THR A 195 17.43 -18.73 -26.62
CA THR A 195 16.78 -18.85 -27.94
C THR A 195 15.72 -19.96 -27.97
N ALA A 196 15.36 -20.50 -26.80
CA ALA A 196 14.42 -21.60 -26.69
C ALA A 196 13.04 -21.22 -27.25
N GLY A 197 12.54 -22.06 -28.17
CA GLY A 197 11.24 -21.89 -28.82
C GLY A 197 11.22 -20.89 -29.99
N LEU A 198 12.37 -20.35 -30.39
CA LEU A 198 12.50 -19.52 -31.60
C LEU A 198 12.92 -20.38 -32.81
N VAL A 199 12.47 -20.00 -34.00
CA VAL A 199 13.02 -20.56 -35.25
C VAL A 199 14.42 -19.99 -35.53
N PRO A 200 15.27 -20.64 -36.36
CA PRO A 200 16.65 -20.22 -36.59
C PRO A 200 16.80 -18.75 -37.00
N GLU A 201 15.94 -18.26 -37.90
CA GLU A 201 15.91 -16.87 -38.36
C GLU A 201 15.65 -15.88 -37.22
N GLN A 202 14.62 -16.14 -36.40
CA GLN A 202 14.31 -15.34 -35.21
C GLN A 202 15.44 -15.36 -34.17
N ALA A 203 16.10 -16.52 -34.01
CA ALA A 203 17.22 -16.64 -33.11
C ALA A 203 18.44 -15.83 -33.60
N GLU A 204 18.65 -15.74 -34.91
CA GLU A 204 19.69 -14.92 -35.52
C GLU A 204 19.39 -13.42 -35.39
N GLU A 205 18.16 -13.00 -35.68
CA GLU A 205 17.70 -11.62 -35.46
C GLU A 205 17.87 -11.19 -33.99
N LEU A 206 17.47 -12.06 -33.05
CA LEU A 206 17.62 -11.78 -31.62
C LEU A 206 19.11 -11.63 -31.24
N ARG A 207 20.00 -12.48 -31.75
CA ARG A 207 21.44 -12.37 -31.49
C ARG A 207 22.03 -11.08 -32.06
N ALA A 208 21.63 -10.71 -33.28
CA ALA A 208 22.05 -9.46 -33.91
C ALA A 208 21.59 -8.23 -33.10
N ALA A 209 20.33 -8.23 -32.65
CA ALA A 209 19.79 -7.18 -31.78
C ALA A 209 20.50 -7.13 -30.41
N GLU A 210 20.84 -8.29 -29.83
CA GLU A 210 21.61 -8.35 -28.57
C GLU A 210 23.05 -7.84 -28.74
N ALA A 211 23.70 -8.09 -29.88
CA ALA A 211 25.03 -7.60 -30.22
C ALA A 211 25.05 -6.08 -30.42
N ALA A 212 24.12 -5.53 -31.22
CA ALA A 212 23.95 -4.09 -31.38
C ALA A 212 23.67 -3.38 -30.04
N ALA A 213 22.97 -4.06 -29.13
CA ALA A 213 22.74 -3.57 -27.77
C ALA A 213 23.99 -3.57 -26.87
N GLU A 214 25.03 -4.34 -27.19
CA GLU A 214 26.32 -4.31 -26.49
C GLU A 214 27.19 -3.14 -26.93
N GLU A 215 27.13 -2.76 -28.21
CA GLU A 215 27.83 -1.57 -28.71
C GLU A 215 27.32 -0.28 -28.02
N GLY A 216 26.03 -0.22 -27.69
CA GLY A 216 25.41 0.84 -26.87
C GLY A 216 25.60 0.70 -25.34
N ALA A 217 26.66 0.06 -24.84
CA ALA A 217 26.82 -0.28 -23.41
C ALA A 217 26.79 0.94 -22.45
N ILE A 218 27.19 2.12 -22.92
CA ILE A 218 27.18 3.37 -22.11
C ILE A 218 25.73 3.76 -21.78
N ASP A 219 24.84 3.79 -22.77
CA ASP A 219 23.41 4.09 -22.56
C ASP A 219 22.73 3.11 -21.61
N ARG A 220 23.16 1.84 -21.61
CA ARG A 220 22.63 0.83 -20.70
C ARG A 220 23.01 1.10 -19.24
N ARG A 221 24.28 1.43 -18.97
CA ARG A 221 24.76 1.71 -17.60
C ARG A 221 24.09 2.96 -17.08
N THR A 222 24.03 4.01 -17.90
CA THR A 222 23.34 5.26 -17.59
C THR A 222 21.86 5.03 -17.30
N PHE A 223 21.15 4.24 -18.11
CA PHE A 223 19.74 3.94 -17.89
C PHE A 223 19.46 3.18 -16.59
N VAL A 224 20.25 2.14 -16.28
CA VAL A 224 20.08 1.37 -15.05
C VAL A 224 20.41 2.22 -13.83
N LEU A 225 21.49 3.02 -13.89
CA LEU A 225 21.85 3.95 -12.83
C LEU A 225 20.78 5.02 -12.65
N ALA A 226 20.30 5.66 -13.70
CA ALA A 226 19.24 6.67 -13.63
C ALA A 226 17.92 6.09 -13.09
N SER A 227 17.55 4.89 -13.53
CA SER A 227 16.35 4.20 -13.02
C SER A 227 16.50 3.83 -11.55
N GLY A 228 17.67 3.28 -11.16
CA GLY A 228 17.97 2.92 -9.78
C GLY A 228 18.03 4.14 -8.87
N LEU A 229 18.66 5.22 -9.31
CA LEU A 229 18.70 6.50 -8.59
C LEU A 229 17.31 7.13 -8.48
N GLY A 230 16.47 7.06 -9.52
CA GLY A 230 15.09 7.55 -9.46
C GLY A 230 14.23 6.77 -8.46
N VAL A 231 14.31 5.43 -8.50
CA VAL A 231 13.64 4.56 -7.52
C VAL A 231 14.15 4.87 -6.11
N ALA A 232 15.47 4.91 -5.92
CA ALA A 232 16.08 5.18 -4.62
C ALA A 232 15.74 6.57 -4.10
N ALA A 233 15.77 7.60 -4.94
CA ALA A 233 15.42 8.97 -4.57
C ALA A 233 13.98 9.04 -4.08
N VAL A 234 13.00 8.55 -4.84
CA VAL A 234 11.58 8.55 -4.45
C VAL A 234 11.37 7.77 -3.15
N THR A 235 12.02 6.61 -3.01
CA THR A 235 11.83 5.74 -1.84
C THR A 235 12.47 6.35 -0.59
N ILE A 236 13.74 6.79 -0.66
CA ILE A 236 14.50 7.34 0.48
C ILE A 236 13.91 8.67 0.94
N THR A 237 13.53 9.55 0.01
CA THR A 237 12.95 10.86 0.35
C THR A 237 11.53 10.79 0.91
N THR A 238 10.93 9.59 0.97
CA THR A 238 9.61 9.34 1.56
C THR A 238 9.67 8.40 2.76
N LEU A 239 10.67 7.52 2.87
CA LEU A 239 10.87 6.57 3.98
C LEU A 239 10.98 7.23 5.36
N GLY A 240 11.47 8.47 5.42
CA GLY A 240 11.64 9.19 6.69
C GLY A 240 10.34 9.58 7.39
N GLN A 241 9.19 9.47 6.71
CA GLN A 241 7.89 9.62 7.37
C GLN A 241 7.52 8.39 8.20
N THR A 242 8.04 7.22 7.86
CA THR A 242 7.75 5.95 8.55
C THR A 242 8.74 5.70 9.68
N VAL A 243 10.03 5.94 9.44
CA VAL A 243 11.12 5.58 10.35
C VAL A 243 11.70 6.84 10.95
N THR A 244 11.45 7.09 12.25
CA THR A 244 11.81 8.34 12.93
C THR A 244 13.29 8.75 12.77
N PRO A 245 14.29 7.84 12.87
CA PRO A 245 15.69 8.19 12.61
C PRO A 245 15.99 8.74 11.21
N LEU A 246 15.13 8.47 10.22
CA LEU A 246 15.29 8.91 8.83
C LEU A 246 14.47 10.18 8.50
N ALA A 247 13.79 10.78 9.49
CA ALA A 247 13.01 12.00 9.29
C ALA A 247 13.78 13.14 8.59
N PRO A 248 15.09 13.40 8.83
CA PRO A 248 15.81 14.50 8.19
C PRO A 248 15.97 14.39 6.67
N VAL A 249 15.86 13.18 6.09
CA VAL A 249 15.99 12.96 4.65
C VAL A 249 14.65 12.92 3.92
N SER A 250 13.54 13.12 4.64
CA SER A 250 12.16 12.95 4.16
C SER A 250 11.60 14.18 3.43
N VAL A 251 12.35 14.77 2.50
CA VAL A 251 12.02 16.05 1.86
C VAL A 251 10.71 16.00 1.05
N LEU A 252 10.28 14.81 0.60
CA LEU A 252 9.05 14.62 -0.18
C LEU A 252 7.91 13.97 0.62
N ALA A 253 8.08 13.77 1.93
CA ALA A 253 7.00 13.24 2.74
C ALA A 253 5.83 14.24 2.80
N PRO A 254 4.60 13.82 2.45
CA PRO A 254 3.42 14.67 2.61
C PRO A 254 3.19 15.12 4.05
N ARG A 255 3.81 14.44 5.03
CA ARG A 255 3.71 14.76 6.45
C ARG A 255 5.03 14.76 7.17
N LEU A 256 5.17 15.75 8.04
CA LEU A 256 6.26 15.85 8.99
C LEU A 256 5.81 15.21 10.31
N PRO A 257 6.56 14.25 10.88
CA PRO A 257 6.22 13.56 12.13
C PRO A 257 6.01 14.49 13.35
N HIS A 258 6.50 15.72 13.28
CA HIS A 258 6.47 16.74 14.35
C HIS A 258 5.51 17.91 14.03
N ALA A 259 4.72 17.81 12.96
CA ALA A 259 3.79 18.87 12.57
C ALA A 259 2.38 18.61 13.12
N GLY A 260 2.04 19.27 14.22
CA GLY A 260 0.70 19.28 14.80
C GLY A 260 0.69 19.73 16.27
N PRO A 261 -0.48 19.83 16.92
CA PRO A 261 -0.54 20.10 18.35
C PRO A 261 0.24 19.03 19.13
N GLN A 262 0.90 19.41 20.23
CA GLN A 262 1.67 18.50 21.08
C GLN A 262 2.73 17.67 20.34
N ASP A 263 3.29 18.21 19.25
CA ASP A 263 4.37 17.59 18.46
C ASP A 263 3.98 16.24 17.83
N LEU A 264 2.69 16.03 17.55
CA LEU A 264 2.19 14.85 16.83
C LEU A 264 1.25 15.21 15.67
N PRO A 265 1.29 14.49 14.54
CA PRO A 265 0.44 14.76 13.39
C PRO A 265 -1.02 14.39 13.63
N VAL A 266 -1.93 15.14 13.01
CA VAL A 266 -3.38 14.95 13.13
C VAL A 266 -3.97 14.52 11.79
N ASN A 267 -4.68 13.38 11.78
CA ASN A 267 -5.43 12.90 10.61
C ASN A 267 -6.79 13.54 10.41
N GLN A 268 -7.49 13.73 11.52
CA GLN A 268 -8.87 14.16 11.54
C GLN A 268 -8.97 15.14 12.69
N THR A 269 -9.35 16.38 12.41
CA THR A 269 -9.54 17.38 13.48
C THR A 269 -10.85 17.14 14.20
N ALA A 270 -10.99 17.68 15.41
CA ALA A 270 -12.23 17.62 16.17
C ALA A 270 -13.35 18.38 15.46
N ALA A 271 -13.03 19.51 14.81
CA ALA A 271 -13.94 20.26 13.97
C ALA A 271 -14.46 19.39 12.79
N ALA A 272 -13.57 18.71 12.06
CA ALA A 272 -13.96 17.82 10.96
C ALA A 272 -14.77 16.61 11.45
N ALA A 273 -14.54 16.17 12.69
CA ALA A 273 -15.30 15.12 13.35
C ALA A 273 -16.62 15.59 13.99
N GLN A 274 -16.87 16.91 14.05
CA GLN A 274 -18.03 17.54 14.69
C GLN A 274 -18.22 17.12 16.15
N VAL A 275 -17.13 17.03 16.91
CA VAL A 275 -17.14 16.59 18.32
C VAL A 275 -16.73 17.68 19.31
N GLU A 276 -16.45 18.90 18.85
CA GLU A 276 -15.88 19.95 19.70
C GLU A 276 -16.75 20.26 20.93
N GLU A 277 -18.06 20.44 20.73
CA GLU A 277 -19.03 20.70 21.80
C GLU A 277 -19.13 19.49 22.75
N ALA A 278 -19.40 18.30 22.22
CA ALA A 278 -19.57 17.08 23.02
C ALA A 278 -18.31 16.68 23.81
N ALA A 279 -17.12 16.89 23.24
CA ALA A 279 -15.85 16.54 23.87
C ALA A 279 -15.43 17.55 24.95
N THR A 280 -15.91 18.80 24.88
CA THR A 280 -15.60 19.85 25.86
C THR A 280 -16.71 20.07 26.89
N ASP A 281 -17.83 19.37 26.75
CA ASP A 281 -18.94 19.40 27.70
C ASP A 281 -18.47 18.99 29.12
N PRO A 282 -18.67 19.83 30.16
CA PRO A 282 -18.40 19.46 31.56
C PRO A 282 -19.16 18.21 32.03
N GLY A 283 -20.29 17.91 31.38
CA GLY A 283 -21.12 16.74 31.53
C GLY A 283 -20.57 15.48 30.86
N TYR A 284 -19.44 15.55 30.14
CA TYR A 284 -18.83 14.38 29.49
C TYR A 284 -18.68 13.19 30.45
N ARG A 285 -19.09 12.01 29.98
CA ARG A 285 -18.90 10.73 30.67
C ARG A 285 -18.34 9.70 29.70
N LEU A 286 -17.33 8.96 30.13
CA LEU A 286 -16.94 7.70 29.52
C LEU A 286 -17.80 6.58 30.10
N ILE A 287 -18.55 5.89 29.25
CA ILE A 287 -19.36 4.75 29.66
C ILE A 287 -18.53 3.47 29.47
N VAL A 288 -18.44 2.65 30.51
CA VAL A 288 -17.93 1.27 30.41
C VAL A 288 -19.09 0.32 30.73
N ASP A 289 -19.61 -0.33 29.71
CA ASP A 289 -20.83 -1.13 29.75
C ASP A 289 -20.51 -2.60 30.08
N GLY A 290 -20.25 -2.86 31.35
CA GLY A 290 -20.09 -4.21 31.90
C GLY A 290 -21.22 -4.58 32.87
N PRO A 291 -21.16 -5.78 33.49
CA PRO A 291 -22.09 -6.18 34.56
C PRO A 291 -22.26 -5.12 35.66
N ARG A 292 -21.20 -4.38 35.95
CA ARG A 292 -21.25 -3.12 36.68
C ARG A 292 -21.01 -1.97 35.70
N ARG A 293 -22.07 -1.32 35.27
CA ARG A 293 -21.99 -0.14 34.41
C ARG A 293 -21.24 0.99 35.13
N LEU A 294 -20.20 1.51 34.50
CA LEU A 294 -19.45 2.67 34.98
C LEU A 294 -19.75 3.87 34.09
N GLU A 295 -20.03 5.03 34.69
CA GLU A 295 -20.21 6.30 33.99
C GLU A 295 -19.22 7.31 34.56
N LEU A 296 -18.04 7.39 33.94
CA LEU A 296 -16.88 8.04 34.53
C LEU A 296 -16.70 9.45 33.98
N SER A 297 -16.73 10.45 34.85
CA SER A 297 -16.28 11.80 34.54
C SER A 297 -14.77 11.84 34.30
N LEU A 298 -14.30 12.87 33.58
CA LEU A 298 -12.87 13.09 33.38
C LEU A 298 -12.10 13.22 34.72
N ALA A 299 -12.73 13.81 35.73
CA ALA A 299 -12.14 13.94 37.07
C ALA A 299 -11.97 12.58 37.75
N GLU A 300 -12.93 11.66 37.59
CA GLU A 300 -12.83 10.30 38.11
C GLU A 300 -11.79 9.46 37.38
N LEU A 301 -11.66 9.63 36.06
CA LEU A 301 -10.60 8.98 35.29
C LEU A 301 -9.21 9.42 35.75
N ARG A 302 -9.01 10.72 36.01
CA ARG A 302 -7.74 11.27 36.51
C ARG A 302 -7.36 10.78 37.92
N ARG A 303 -8.33 10.37 38.73
CA ARG A 303 -8.08 9.84 40.09
C ARG A 303 -7.70 8.36 40.11
N ARG A 304 -7.92 7.63 39.01
CA ARG A 304 -7.49 6.23 38.88
C ARG A 304 -5.98 6.12 38.71
N PRO A 305 -5.37 4.95 38.98
CA PRO A 305 -3.96 4.71 38.68
C PRO A 305 -3.61 5.11 37.25
N GLN A 306 -2.61 5.99 37.11
CA GLN A 306 -2.14 6.47 35.82
C GLN A 306 -0.87 5.71 35.41
N HIS A 307 -0.79 5.38 34.13
CA HIS A 307 0.33 4.68 33.52
C HIS A 307 0.84 5.44 32.32
N THR A 308 2.15 5.44 32.12
CA THR A 308 2.82 6.17 31.05
C THR A 308 3.55 5.22 30.14
N GLU A 309 3.27 5.31 28.84
CA GLU A 309 3.85 4.43 27.82
C GLU A 309 4.31 5.25 26.61
N THR A 310 5.43 4.87 26.03
CA THR A 310 5.91 5.46 24.76
C THR A 310 5.47 4.55 23.62
N LEU A 311 4.50 5.01 22.83
CA LEU A 311 3.90 4.23 21.74
C LEU A 311 3.80 5.07 20.46
N PRO A 312 4.06 4.48 19.29
CA PRO A 312 3.84 5.14 18.01
C PRO A 312 2.36 5.17 17.63
N ILE A 313 1.96 6.26 16.98
CA ILE A 313 0.83 6.24 16.07
C ILE A 313 1.38 5.92 14.68
N THR A 314 1.05 4.74 14.18
CA THR A 314 1.42 4.30 12.82
C THR A 314 0.21 4.36 11.91
N CYS A 315 0.29 5.16 10.87
CA CYS A 315 -0.82 5.47 10.00
C CYS A 315 -0.90 4.57 8.77
N VAL A 316 -2.10 4.34 8.21
CA VAL A 316 -2.28 3.57 6.97
C VAL A 316 -1.68 4.29 5.75
N GLU A 317 -1.50 5.61 5.81
CA GLU A 317 -0.76 6.41 4.84
C GLU A 317 0.76 6.21 4.91
N GLY A 318 1.26 5.42 5.87
CA GLY A 318 2.66 5.01 5.95
C GLY A 318 3.56 5.91 6.80
N TRP A 319 3.03 6.91 7.50
CA TRP A 319 3.81 7.68 8.47
C TRP A 319 3.67 7.13 9.89
N SER A 320 4.70 7.31 10.73
CA SER A 320 4.71 6.90 12.13
C SER A 320 5.30 8.00 13.01
N ALA A 321 4.70 8.26 14.17
CA ALA A 321 5.21 9.23 15.13
C ALA A 321 5.01 8.72 16.57
N SER A 322 6.09 8.72 17.35
CA SER A 322 6.10 8.26 18.74
C SER A 322 5.62 9.35 19.70
N GLY A 323 4.70 8.98 20.59
CA GLY A 323 4.21 9.85 21.67
C GLY A 323 4.42 9.22 23.04
N ARG A 324 4.55 10.06 24.07
CA ARG A 324 4.50 9.66 25.48
C ARG A 324 3.08 9.84 25.99
N TRP A 325 2.35 8.74 26.14
CA TRP A 325 0.94 8.71 26.48
C TRP A 325 0.76 8.40 27.96
N THR A 326 -0.11 9.13 28.65
CA THR A 326 -0.46 8.84 30.05
C THR A 326 -1.98 8.65 30.19
N GLY A 327 -2.40 7.60 30.88
CA GLY A 327 -3.83 7.34 31.13
C GLY A 327 -4.09 6.10 31.99
N VAL A 328 -5.33 5.62 31.94
CA VAL A 328 -5.77 4.43 32.70
C VAL A 328 -5.61 3.19 31.81
N ARG A 329 -5.15 2.06 32.35
CA ARG A 329 -5.09 0.81 31.57
C ARG A 329 -6.50 0.34 31.23
N LEU A 330 -6.71 -0.11 30.00
CA LEU A 330 -8.00 -0.61 29.56
C LEU A 330 -8.44 -1.82 30.41
N SER A 331 -7.54 -2.77 30.65
CA SER A 331 -7.84 -4.00 31.41
C SER A 331 -8.29 -3.73 32.85
N ASP A 332 -7.77 -2.69 33.50
CA ASP A 332 -8.17 -2.32 34.87
C ASP A 332 -9.61 -1.78 34.90
N LEU A 333 -10.00 -0.97 33.91
CA LEU A 333 -11.38 -0.47 33.79
C LEU A 333 -12.38 -1.59 33.45
N LEU A 334 -11.97 -2.54 32.60
CA LEU A 334 -12.82 -3.69 32.28
C LEU A 334 -13.07 -4.55 33.52
N GLU A 335 -12.02 -4.82 34.31
CA GLU A 335 -12.17 -5.55 35.58
C GLU A 335 -13.07 -4.81 36.57
N GLU A 336 -12.92 -3.49 36.70
CA GLU A 336 -13.77 -2.66 37.56
C GLU A 336 -15.25 -2.73 37.15
N ALA A 337 -15.51 -2.79 35.84
CA ALA A 337 -16.85 -2.95 35.26
C ALA A 337 -17.38 -4.39 35.34
N GLY A 338 -16.60 -5.34 35.89
CA GLY A 338 -16.96 -6.75 36.02
C GLY A 338 -16.78 -7.56 34.74
N LEU A 339 -15.99 -7.09 33.78
CA LEU A 339 -15.65 -7.79 32.54
C LEU A 339 -14.31 -8.55 32.69
N PRO A 340 -14.12 -9.67 31.96
CA PRO A 340 -12.83 -10.35 31.91
C PRO A 340 -11.71 -9.44 31.37
N ARG A 341 -10.49 -9.58 31.92
CA ARG A 341 -9.29 -8.84 31.47
C ARG A 341 -8.79 -9.26 30.07
N ASP A 342 -9.39 -10.29 29.47
CA ASP A 342 -9.16 -10.76 28.11
C ASP A 342 -10.39 -10.62 27.21
N ALA A 343 -11.40 -9.84 27.63
CA ALA A 343 -12.60 -9.61 26.84
C ALA A 343 -12.26 -8.97 25.48
N ARG A 344 -12.99 -9.35 24.43
CA ARG A 344 -13.04 -8.58 23.18
C ARG A 344 -14.01 -7.42 23.39
N VAL A 345 -13.56 -6.19 23.14
CA VAL A 345 -14.38 -4.99 23.37
C VAL A 345 -14.48 -4.10 22.14
N VAL A 346 -15.60 -3.41 22.00
CA VAL A 346 -15.81 -2.31 21.06
C VAL A 346 -15.62 -1.00 21.82
N VAL A 347 -14.80 -0.12 21.25
CA VAL A 347 -14.58 1.25 21.70
C VAL A 347 -15.20 2.19 20.69
N GLU A 348 -16.08 3.07 21.15
CA GLU A 348 -16.87 3.99 20.33
C GLU A 348 -16.51 5.45 20.64
N SER A 349 -16.47 6.26 19.59
CA SER A 349 -16.20 7.69 19.62
C SER A 349 -17.49 8.50 19.79
N LEU A 350 -17.36 9.75 20.26
CA LEU A 350 -18.41 10.78 20.23
C LEU A 350 -18.83 11.17 18.81
N GLN A 351 -18.09 10.76 17.78
CA GLN A 351 -18.45 10.98 16.38
C GLN A 351 -19.83 10.40 16.04
N THR A 352 -20.69 11.22 15.46
CA THR A 352 -22.04 10.81 15.02
C THR A 352 -22.03 10.01 13.71
N GLY A 353 -20.94 10.08 12.94
CA GLY A 353 -20.78 9.38 11.65
C GLY A 353 -19.34 8.99 11.35
N GLY A 354 -19.13 8.32 10.22
CA GLY A 354 -17.81 7.85 9.77
C GLY A 354 -17.53 6.38 10.09
N LEU A 355 -16.77 5.73 9.20
CA LEU A 355 -16.47 4.29 9.29
C LEU A 355 -15.52 3.94 10.44
N TYR A 356 -14.76 4.91 10.95
CA TYR A 356 -13.78 4.72 12.03
C TYR A 356 -14.26 5.28 13.38
N ARG A 357 -15.57 5.51 13.55
CA ARG A 357 -16.14 5.91 14.84
C ARG A 357 -16.08 4.81 15.90
N THR A 358 -15.94 3.55 15.48
CA THR A 358 -15.81 2.38 16.36
C THR A 358 -14.54 1.60 16.04
N SER A 359 -13.93 1.00 17.05
CA SER A 359 -12.76 0.14 16.93
C SER A 359 -12.89 -1.09 17.84
N VAL A 360 -12.60 -2.28 17.32
CA VAL A 360 -12.57 -3.50 18.12
C VAL A 360 -11.17 -3.69 18.72
N VAL A 361 -11.09 -3.81 20.03
CA VAL A 361 -9.87 -4.16 20.75
C VAL A 361 -9.92 -5.65 21.07
N ALA A 362 -9.06 -6.42 20.41
CA ALA A 362 -8.98 -7.87 20.55
C ALA A 362 -8.23 -8.27 21.83
N PRO A 363 -8.45 -9.49 22.36
CA PRO A 363 -7.86 -9.95 23.61
C PRO A 363 -6.34 -9.70 23.76
N PRO A 364 -5.48 -9.95 22.74
CA PRO A 364 -4.04 -9.68 22.88
C PRO A 364 -3.71 -8.22 23.24
N HIS A 365 -4.52 -7.28 22.77
CA HIS A 365 -4.34 -5.85 23.05
C HIS A 365 -5.02 -5.45 24.36
N VAL A 366 -6.15 -6.05 24.71
CA VAL A 366 -6.79 -5.80 26.01
C VAL A 366 -5.90 -6.28 27.16
N THR A 367 -5.29 -7.45 27.02
CA THR A 367 -4.37 -8.02 28.02
C THR A 367 -3.02 -7.31 28.07
N ASP A 368 -2.64 -6.56 27.02
CA ASP A 368 -1.37 -5.85 27.01
C ASP A 368 -1.42 -4.68 28.01
N PRO A 369 -0.53 -4.66 29.03
CA PRO A 369 -0.54 -3.59 30.02
C PRO A 369 -0.36 -2.21 29.37
N ARG A 370 0.30 -2.12 28.21
CA ARG A 370 0.57 -0.84 27.52
C ARG A 370 -0.65 -0.27 26.80
N THR A 371 -1.78 -0.97 26.77
CA THR A 371 -3.02 -0.43 26.20
C THR A 371 -3.70 0.51 27.20
N LEU A 372 -3.74 1.79 26.83
CA LEU A 372 -4.25 2.87 27.67
C LEU A 372 -5.50 3.53 27.07
N LEU A 373 -6.39 3.95 27.96
CA LEU A 373 -7.28 5.08 27.71
C LEU A 373 -6.52 6.35 28.13
N ALA A 374 -5.81 6.94 27.17
CA ALA A 374 -4.94 8.08 27.36
C ALA A 374 -5.75 9.36 27.65
N LEU A 375 -5.25 10.15 28.60
CA LEU A 375 -5.76 11.45 29.04
C LEU A 375 -4.76 12.58 28.77
N GLN A 376 -3.48 12.23 28.60
CA GLN A 376 -2.38 13.16 28.36
C GLN A 376 -1.44 12.66 27.26
N LEU A 377 -0.80 13.61 26.61
CA LEU A 377 0.26 13.40 25.63
C LEU A 377 1.42 14.36 25.95
N GLY A 378 2.63 13.82 26.06
CA GLY A 378 3.82 14.60 26.39
C GLY A 378 3.88 15.12 27.83
N GLY A 379 2.89 14.79 28.67
CA GLY A 379 2.74 15.34 30.03
C GLY A 379 1.68 16.43 30.14
N GLU A 380 1.11 16.86 29.00
CA GLU A 380 0.02 17.82 28.94
C GLU A 380 -1.31 17.10 28.69
N PRO A 381 -2.46 17.65 29.14
CA PRO A 381 -3.77 17.17 28.71
C PRO A 381 -3.84 17.01 27.19
N LEU A 382 -4.54 15.99 26.70
CA LEU A 382 -4.73 15.83 25.25
C LEU A 382 -5.27 17.13 24.63
N ALA A 383 -4.72 17.52 23.48
CA ALA A 383 -5.32 18.51 22.62
C ALA A 383 -6.62 17.95 22.05
N LEU A 384 -7.56 18.83 21.71
CA LEU A 384 -8.85 18.42 21.16
C LEU A 384 -8.69 17.54 19.92
N ASP A 385 -7.80 17.92 19.00
CA ASP A 385 -7.49 17.15 17.80
C ASP A 385 -6.80 15.81 18.05
N HIS A 386 -6.16 15.64 19.21
CA HIS A 386 -5.55 14.39 19.65
C HIS A 386 -6.47 13.49 20.45
N GLY A 387 -7.76 13.86 20.56
CA GLY A 387 -8.78 13.02 21.16
C GLY A 387 -9.07 13.34 22.63
N TYR A 388 -8.81 14.57 23.08
CA TYR A 388 -9.39 15.05 24.34
C TYR A 388 -10.90 14.76 24.37
N PRO A 389 -11.50 14.31 25.49
CA PRO A 389 -10.85 14.14 26.80
C PRO A 389 -10.17 12.78 26.99
N VAL A 390 -10.53 11.78 26.18
CA VAL A 390 -10.03 10.40 26.29
C VAL A 390 -9.79 9.79 24.90
N ARG A 391 -8.63 9.17 24.72
CA ARG A 391 -8.22 8.45 23.51
C ARG A 391 -7.82 7.01 23.82
N LEU A 392 -8.15 6.05 22.94
CA LEU A 392 -7.53 4.74 22.94
C LEU A 392 -6.12 4.81 22.34
N ILE A 393 -5.13 4.25 23.04
CA ILE A 393 -3.81 3.95 22.49
C ILE A 393 -3.40 2.53 22.86
N ALA A 394 -3.10 1.70 21.87
CA ALA A 394 -2.68 0.32 22.03
C ALA A 394 -1.48 0.00 21.13
N PRO A 395 -0.52 -0.83 21.57
CA PRO A 395 0.66 -1.12 20.77
C PRO A 395 0.31 -1.89 19.48
N ASN A 396 1.17 -1.78 18.46
CA ASN A 396 1.14 -2.57 17.23
C ASN A 396 -0.21 -2.55 16.46
N ARG A 397 -0.91 -1.41 16.43
CA ARG A 397 -2.21 -1.27 15.74
C ARG A 397 -2.22 -0.10 14.76
N PRO A 398 -2.99 -0.20 13.65
CA PRO A 398 -3.26 0.91 12.76
C PRO A 398 -3.79 2.14 13.50
N GLY A 399 -3.30 3.32 13.13
CA GLY A 399 -3.69 4.60 13.72
C GLY A 399 -5.19 4.89 13.57
N VAL A 400 -5.82 4.40 12.50
CA VAL A 400 -7.28 4.49 12.28
C VAL A 400 -8.08 3.68 13.31
N MET A 401 -7.45 2.71 13.98
CA MET A 401 -8.05 1.90 15.06
C MET A 401 -7.77 2.47 16.46
N GLN A 402 -7.01 3.57 16.57
CA GLN A 402 -6.71 4.26 17.82
C GLN A 402 -7.77 5.35 18.08
N THR A 403 -8.98 4.91 18.42
CA THR A 403 -10.18 5.75 18.54
C THR A 403 -9.91 6.99 19.40
N LYS A 404 -10.37 8.14 18.91
CA LYS A 404 -10.32 9.42 19.61
C LYS A 404 -11.69 9.80 20.15
N TRP A 405 -11.74 10.69 21.14
CA TRP A 405 -12.99 11.21 21.70
C TRP A 405 -13.90 10.09 22.20
N LEU A 406 -13.40 9.22 23.06
CA LEU A 406 -14.14 8.01 23.48
C LEU A 406 -15.45 8.37 24.18
N ALA A 407 -16.53 7.67 23.84
CA ALA A 407 -17.84 7.77 24.46
C ALA A 407 -18.19 6.51 25.26
N LEU A 408 -17.91 5.34 24.66
CA LEU A 408 -18.38 4.05 25.16
C LEU A 408 -17.33 2.96 24.95
N VAL A 409 -17.19 2.08 25.95
CA VAL A 409 -16.49 0.80 25.86
C VAL A 409 -17.48 -0.30 26.26
N ARG A 410 -17.66 -1.31 25.42
CA ARG A 410 -18.59 -2.42 25.67
C ARG A 410 -18.03 -3.74 25.17
N PRO A 411 -18.51 -4.91 25.64
CA PRO A 411 -18.26 -6.19 24.99
C PRO A 411 -18.62 -6.12 23.50
N ALA A 412 -17.79 -6.76 22.67
CA ALA A 412 -17.94 -6.73 21.22
C ALA A 412 -19.19 -7.46 20.74
#